data_AF-A0A926DUY2-F1
#
_entry.id   AF-A0A926DUY2-F1
#
_cell.length_a   1.000
_cell.length_b   1.000
_cell.length_c   1.000
_cell.angle_alpha   90.00
_cell.angle_beta   90.00
_cell.angle_gamma   90.00
#
_symmetry.space_group_name_H-M   'P 1'
#
loop_
_entity.id
_entity.type
_entity.pdbx_description
1 polymer ?
#
loop_
_entity_poly.entity_id
_entity_poly.type
_entity_poly.pdbx_seq_one_letter_code
_entity_poly.pdbx_strand_id
1 'polypeptide(L)'
;MLQTDFEILHQYSACHRLWQGIPSIECTEKGRLFSAFYSGGTTEQLGNYCVLLKSDDGGDTWSEPIAAADAGGSYRCYDPCLWIDPLGRLWFIWAVMPDHAVWASLCDHPDADDLHWSPPRIIGHDVMMNKPIIASTGEWLFPMAVWDEGVLVISECPTPQQERGSFVYRSYDQGQSFQKIGGADVKERSFDEHMLLEKYDGALWMLVRTRYGIGQSYSYDGGCTWTPGEDSGLGGPCSRFQIRRLTSGNLLLVNHHHFQGRNNLTALLSQDDGKTWDSHLLLDERSSVSYPDVTERDGYLYITYDRERGAAYNPTISPETSAREILFAKITEADILAGSLVHTGSFLKRIISKLGDYDGPDPRLQELNCKIPRYVSVLARETSGEAIVSAILRDYGRCCVNLHHQDTDTVDACIAKLLERSMADDIYAKSATIQQLITILLANEKAPSAPVDMLMEEVFEYVRMHLPQEITLDAMASALHISKFYLCHIFKRKTGITLMQYVLNRRITTAKQLLSTTRYSVTEISVRVGYNSAAYFAKLFKDMTGVSPSQYRESMEQSK
;
A
#
# COMPACT_ATOMS: atom_id res chain seq x y z
N MET A 1 14.74 8.28 18.30
CA MET A 1 14.01 7.14 18.90
C MET A 1 12.70 7.58 19.52
N LEU A 2 12.70 8.31 20.64
CA LEU A 2 11.49 8.99 21.18
C LEU A 2 11.79 10.48 21.32
N GLN A 3 10.93 11.33 20.76
CA GLN A 3 11.00 12.78 20.85
C GLN A 3 9.87 13.29 21.74
N THR A 4 10.20 14.13 22.70
CA THR A 4 9.25 14.79 23.62
C THR A 4 9.47 16.30 23.68
N ASP A 5 10.45 16.82 22.95
CA ASP A 5 10.73 18.26 22.87
C ASP A 5 9.67 18.94 21.99
N PHE A 6 9.00 19.95 22.55
CA PHE A 6 7.92 20.66 21.89
C PHE A 6 8.35 21.35 20.59
N GLU A 7 9.56 21.89 20.51
CA GLU A 7 10.06 22.56 19.31
C GLU A 7 10.26 21.57 18.15
N ILE A 8 10.70 20.35 18.48
CA ILE A 8 10.85 19.26 17.51
C ILE A 8 9.49 18.68 17.14
N LEU A 9 8.57 18.57 18.09
CA LEU A 9 7.29 17.90 17.90
C LEU A 9 6.39 18.59 16.86
N HIS A 10 6.57 19.89 16.66
CA HIS A 10 5.83 20.66 15.66
C HIS A 10 5.92 20.05 14.25
N GLN A 11 7.05 19.45 13.86
CA GLN A 11 7.20 18.84 12.53
C GLN A 11 6.29 17.63 12.30
N TYR A 12 5.73 17.05 13.36
CA TYR A 12 4.81 15.92 13.27
C TYR A 12 3.35 16.37 13.31
N SER A 13 3.05 17.67 13.33
CA SER A 13 1.69 18.20 13.40
C SER A 13 0.81 17.80 12.21
N ALA A 14 -0.51 17.88 12.38
CA ALA A 14 -1.47 17.38 11.39
C ALA A 14 -1.28 17.97 9.98
N CYS A 15 -0.88 19.23 9.86
CA CYS A 15 -0.62 19.89 8.58
C CYS A 15 0.60 19.30 7.82
N HIS A 16 1.53 18.67 8.52
CA HIS A 16 2.73 18.05 7.95
C HIS A 16 2.58 16.55 7.67
N ARG A 17 1.38 15.98 7.89
CA ARG A 17 1.10 14.56 7.66
C ARG A 17 0.25 14.37 6.42
N LEU A 18 0.54 13.34 5.64
CA LEU A 18 -0.20 12.99 4.41
C LEU A 18 -0.99 11.68 4.53
N TRP A 19 -0.56 10.83 5.45
CA TRP A 19 -1.06 9.50 5.69
C TRP A 19 -1.10 9.25 7.19
N GLN A 20 -2.13 8.60 7.71
CA GLN A 20 -2.19 8.17 9.11
C GLN A 20 -3.09 6.96 9.27
N GLY A 21 -2.79 6.09 10.23
CA GLY A 21 -3.62 4.94 10.55
C GLY A 21 -3.08 4.08 11.68
N ILE A 22 -3.75 2.94 11.89
CA ILE A 22 -3.39 1.92 12.87
C ILE A 22 -3.36 2.51 14.29
N PRO A 23 -4.51 2.99 14.79
CA PRO A 23 -4.55 3.63 16.07
C PRO A 23 -4.53 2.63 17.23
N SER A 24 -4.13 3.16 18.38
CA SER A 24 -4.26 2.56 19.70
C SER A 24 -4.78 3.61 20.67
N ILE A 25 -5.53 3.19 21.68
CA ILE A 25 -6.15 4.08 22.68
C ILE A 25 -6.00 3.54 24.09
N GLU A 26 -5.77 4.45 25.04
CA GLU A 26 -5.78 4.19 26.48
C GLU A 26 -6.46 5.31 27.28
N CYS A 27 -6.94 4.96 28.47
CA CYS A 27 -7.66 5.84 29.37
C CYS A 27 -7.17 5.67 30.81
N THR A 28 -6.63 6.74 31.39
CA THR A 28 -6.10 6.75 32.75
C THR A 28 -7.20 6.68 33.80
N GLU A 29 -6.81 6.52 35.06
CA GLU A 29 -7.73 6.53 36.19
C GLU A 29 -8.46 7.87 36.34
N LYS A 30 -7.81 9.00 36.02
CA LYS A 30 -8.45 10.33 36.05
C LYS A 30 -9.20 10.70 34.77
N GLY A 31 -9.33 9.77 33.83
CA GLY A 31 -10.09 9.96 32.60
C GLY A 31 -9.35 10.69 31.48
N ARG A 32 -8.03 10.89 31.60
CA ARG A 32 -7.21 11.38 30.50
C ARG A 32 -7.11 10.30 29.43
N LEU A 33 -7.37 10.68 28.19
CA LEU A 33 -7.25 9.79 27.04
C LEU A 33 -5.90 9.99 26.35
N PHE A 34 -5.33 8.88 25.88
CA PHE A 34 -4.18 8.86 25.01
C PHE A 34 -4.52 8.12 23.73
N SER A 35 -4.07 8.63 22.60
CA SER A 35 -4.17 7.94 21.31
C SER A 35 -2.83 7.96 20.61
N ALA A 36 -2.38 6.79 20.19
CA ALA A 36 -1.20 6.63 19.35
C ALA A 36 -1.61 6.11 17.98
N PHE A 37 -0.93 6.54 16.94
CA PHE A 37 -1.07 6.03 15.57
C PHE A 37 0.21 6.36 14.82
N TYR A 38 0.43 5.77 13.65
CA TYR A 38 1.62 6.11 12.87
C TYR A 38 1.29 6.82 11.57
N SER A 39 2.28 7.55 11.09
CA SER A 39 2.21 8.50 9.97
C SER A 39 3.57 8.56 9.27
N GLY A 40 3.73 9.47 8.33
CA GLY A 40 4.96 9.74 7.58
C GLY A 40 4.86 9.22 6.16
N GLY A 41 5.58 9.86 5.23
CA GLY A 41 5.46 9.55 3.81
C GLY A 41 4.02 9.65 3.29
N THR A 42 3.70 8.87 2.25
CA THR A 42 2.37 8.81 1.61
C THR A 42 1.63 7.50 1.89
N THR A 43 2.32 6.53 2.51
CA THR A 43 1.85 5.16 2.76
C THR A 43 2.70 4.50 3.86
N GLU A 44 2.52 3.20 4.05
CA GLU A 44 3.37 2.34 4.86
C GLU A 44 4.75 2.15 4.20
N GLN A 45 5.77 2.89 4.66
CA GLN A 45 7.10 2.94 4.04
C GLN A 45 8.21 3.33 5.02
N LEU A 46 9.48 3.28 4.56
CA LEU A 46 10.58 3.93 5.28
C LEU A 46 10.31 5.43 5.49
N GLY A 47 10.69 5.93 6.66
CA GLY A 47 10.38 7.26 7.15
C GLY A 47 9.04 7.39 7.87
N ASN A 48 8.30 6.29 8.10
CA ASN A 48 7.16 6.36 9.03
C ASN A 48 7.63 6.51 10.47
N TYR A 49 6.80 7.20 11.26
CA TYR A 49 6.98 7.45 12.69
C TYR A 49 5.64 7.27 13.42
N CYS A 50 5.67 6.92 14.70
CA CYS A 50 4.47 6.88 15.55
C CYS A 50 4.31 8.20 16.30
N VAL A 51 3.10 8.73 16.42
CA VAL A 51 2.77 9.91 17.23
C VAL A 51 1.86 9.53 18.39
N LEU A 52 1.94 10.29 19.48
CA LEU A 52 1.09 10.17 20.64
C LEU A 52 0.38 11.51 20.89
N LEU A 53 -0.94 11.48 20.98
CA LEU A 53 -1.79 12.62 21.33
C LEU A 53 -2.47 12.35 22.67
N LYS A 54 -2.91 13.41 23.35
CA LYS A 54 -3.73 13.31 24.56
C LYS A 54 -5.00 14.14 24.48
N SER A 55 -5.96 13.80 25.34
CA SER A 55 -7.15 14.59 25.63
C SER A 55 -7.42 14.61 27.13
N ASP A 56 -7.67 15.82 27.64
CA ASP A 56 -7.94 16.09 29.06
C ASP A 56 -9.44 16.36 29.35
N ASP A 57 -10.30 16.30 28.33
CA ASP A 57 -11.72 16.65 28.40
C ASP A 57 -12.65 15.51 27.94
N GLY A 58 -12.18 14.26 28.04
CA GLY A 58 -12.95 13.08 27.63
C GLY A 58 -13.06 12.90 26.12
N GLY A 59 -12.15 13.50 25.36
CA GLY A 59 -12.05 13.37 23.90
C GLY A 59 -12.93 14.35 23.14
N ASP A 60 -13.31 15.48 23.75
CA ASP A 60 -13.95 16.60 23.07
C ASP A 60 -12.89 17.38 22.25
N THR A 61 -11.69 17.54 22.80
CA THR A 61 -10.52 18.10 22.11
C THR A 61 -9.29 17.22 22.27
N TRP A 62 -8.39 17.28 21.29
CA TRP A 62 -7.14 16.52 21.26
C TRP A 62 -5.96 17.46 21.02
N SER A 63 -4.84 17.18 21.69
CA SER A 63 -3.60 17.92 21.50
C SER A 63 -2.98 17.63 20.12
N GLU A 64 -2.07 18.50 19.68
CA GLU A 64 -1.02 18.09 18.73
C GLU A 64 -0.12 17.01 19.38
N PRO A 65 0.76 16.32 18.62
CA PRO A 65 1.62 15.29 19.18
C PRO A 65 2.39 15.76 20.42
N ILE A 66 2.27 15.01 21.50
CA ILE A 66 3.01 15.21 22.77
C ILE A 66 4.23 14.30 22.89
N ALA A 67 4.31 13.27 22.04
CA ALA A 67 5.50 12.47 21.83
C ALA A 67 5.49 11.89 20.41
N ALA A 68 6.68 11.61 19.87
CA ALA A 68 6.84 10.94 18.59
C ALA A 68 7.97 9.91 18.62
N ALA A 69 7.67 8.67 18.23
CA ALA A 69 8.67 7.65 18.02
C ALA A 69 9.17 7.69 16.57
N ASP A 70 10.36 8.26 16.37
CA ASP A 70 11.01 8.42 15.06
C ASP A 70 12.48 7.99 15.15
N ALA A 71 12.88 7.08 14.26
CA ALA A 71 14.24 6.56 14.11
C ALA A 71 14.96 7.13 12.87
N GLY A 72 14.32 8.04 12.11
CA GLY A 72 14.84 8.70 10.92
C GLY A 72 14.42 8.04 9.61
N GLY A 73 14.68 8.71 8.49
CA GLY A 73 14.16 8.33 7.16
C GLY A 73 14.62 6.97 6.61
N SER A 74 15.68 6.37 7.18
CA SER A 74 16.13 5.02 6.83
C SER A 74 15.45 3.91 7.64
N TYR A 75 14.62 4.28 8.61
CA TYR A 75 13.88 3.39 9.49
C TYR A 75 12.38 3.56 9.27
N ARG A 76 11.59 2.62 9.75
CA ARG A 76 10.14 2.78 9.90
C ARG A 76 9.80 2.42 11.34
N CYS A 77 9.20 3.36 12.07
CA CYS A 77 8.50 3.09 13.31
C CYS A 77 7.01 2.94 13.00
N TYR A 78 6.39 1.85 13.46
CA TYR A 78 5.04 1.48 13.06
C TYR A 78 4.32 0.65 14.12
N ASP A 79 3.03 0.40 13.86
CA ASP A 79 2.13 -0.44 14.65
C ASP A 79 2.18 -0.14 16.16
N PRO A 80 1.88 1.11 16.57
CA PRO A 80 1.96 1.47 17.98
C PRO A 80 0.90 0.76 18.81
N CYS A 81 1.26 0.41 20.03
CA CYS A 81 0.37 -0.12 21.05
C CYS A 81 0.51 0.70 22.32
N LEU A 82 -0.61 1.23 22.81
CA LEU A 82 -0.70 1.79 24.15
C LEU A 82 -1.19 0.72 25.12
N TRP A 83 -0.66 0.75 26.33
CA TRP A 83 -1.14 -0.11 27.40
C TRP A 83 -0.94 0.57 28.75
N ILE A 84 -1.98 0.64 29.57
CA ILE A 84 -1.84 1.00 30.98
C ILE A 84 -1.73 -0.29 31.78
N ASP A 85 -0.58 -0.49 32.41
CA ASP A 85 -0.32 -1.69 33.18
C ASP A 85 -0.98 -1.64 34.58
N PRO A 86 -0.98 -2.75 35.34
CA PRO A 86 -1.55 -2.80 36.69
C PRO A 86 -0.95 -1.81 37.71
N LEU A 87 0.21 -1.22 37.43
CA LEU A 87 0.84 -0.22 38.28
C LEU A 87 0.41 1.20 37.90
N GLY A 88 -0.45 1.35 36.88
CA GLY A 88 -0.92 2.65 36.38
C GLY A 88 0.07 3.33 35.45
N ARG A 89 1.12 2.64 35.00
CA ARG A 89 2.13 3.21 34.10
C ARG A 89 1.62 3.12 32.66
N LEU A 90 1.77 4.21 31.90
CA LEU A 90 1.46 4.21 30.48
C LEU A 90 2.66 3.70 29.68
N TRP A 91 2.43 2.64 28.91
CA TRP A 91 3.38 2.11 27.94
C TRP A 91 3.08 2.69 26.57
N PHE A 92 4.11 3.25 25.93
CA PHE A 92 4.11 3.54 24.51
C PHE A 92 5.04 2.53 23.82
N ILE A 93 4.44 1.60 23.07
CA ILE A 93 5.12 0.49 22.40
C ILE A 93 5.04 0.71 20.89
N TRP A 94 6.11 0.41 20.15
CA TRP A 94 6.14 0.47 18.69
C TRP A 94 7.15 -0.52 18.10
N ALA A 95 6.92 -0.94 16.86
CA ALA A 95 7.89 -1.74 16.09
C ALA A 95 8.86 -0.84 15.33
N VAL A 96 10.11 -1.31 15.15
CA VAL A 96 11.15 -0.61 14.37
C VAL A 96 11.80 -1.57 13.38
N MET A 97 11.87 -1.13 12.12
CA MET A 97 12.64 -1.78 11.05
C MET A 97 13.71 -0.82 10.50
N PRO A 98 14.85 -1.32 10.00
CA PRO A 98 15.19 -2.73 9.73
C PRO A 98 15.70 -3.52 10.96
N ASP A 99 15.67 -2.94 12.16
CA ASP A 99 16.18 -3.60 13.37
C ASP A 99 15.37 -4.84 13.81
N HIS A 100 14.15 -5.04 13.28
CA HIS A 100 13.22 -6.10 13.66
C HIS A 100 13.02 -6.16 15.19
N ALA A 101 12.72 -5.02 15.79
CA ALA A 101 12.63 -4.88 17.25
C ALA A 101 11.35 -4.18 17.68
N VAL A 102 10.78 -4.69 18.78
CA VAL A 102 9.68 -4.02 19.50
C VAL A 102 10.28 -3.17 20.60
N TRP A 103 10.07 -1.86 20.52
CA TRP A 103 10.52 -0.87 21.48
C TRP A 103 9.39 -0.43 22.39
N ALA A 104 9.74 -0.02 23.61
CA ALA A 104 8.82 0.60 24.54
C ALA A 104 9.49 1.73 25.32
N SER A 105 8.68 2.72 25.69
CA SER A 105 8.99 3.73 26.69
C SER A 105 7.80 3.88 27.65
N LEU A 106 8.09 4.12 28.93
CA LEU A 106 7.09 4.14 29.99
C LEU A 106 6.95 5.56 30.55
N CYS A 107 5.72 5.94 30.87
CA CYS A 107 5.41 7.11 31.68
C CYS A 107 4.77 6.64 33.00
N ASP A 108 5.48 6.83 34.12
CA ASP A 108 5.03 6.36 35.44
C ASP A 108 3.81 7.13 35.99
N HIS A 109 3.63 8.38 35.53
CA HIS A 109 2.59 9.28 36.01
C HIS A 109 1.84 9.90 34.83
N PRO A 110 1.01 9.12 34.09
CA PRO A 110 0.36 9.59 32.87
C PRO A 110 -0.70 10.69 33.11
N ASP A 111 -1.12 10.90 34.35
CA ASP A 111 -2.02 11.97 34.76
C ASP A 111 -1.31 13.25 35.26
N ALA A 112 0.03 13.30 35.25
CA ALA A 112 0.78 14.51 35.59
C ALA A 112 0.68 15.57 34.49
N ASP A 113 0.80 16.85 34.82
CA ASP A 113 0.79 17.92 33.81
C ASP A 113 2.00 17.79 32.87
N ASP A 114 3.18 17.56 33.46
CA ASP A 114 4.43 17.28 32.76
C ASP A 114 4.68 15.77 32.70
N LEU A 115 4.70 15.22 31.49
CA LEU A 115 4.88 13.80 31.26
C LEU A 115 6.37 13.47 31.09
N HIS A 116 6.88 12.60 31.96
CA HIS A 116 8.23 12.09 31.88
C HIS A 116 8.23 10.66 31.32
N TRP A 117 9.15 10.41 30.38
CA TRP A 117 9.28 9.15 29.68
C TRP A 117 10.61 8.49 30.00
N SER A 118 10.59 7.18 30.24
CA SER A 118 11.80 6.39 30.38
C SER A 118 12.59 6.38 29.07
N PRO A 119 13.93 6.20 29.09
CA PRO A 119 14.67 5.91 27.87
C PRO A 119 14.03 4.73 27.11
N PRO A 120 13.86 4.82 25.78
CA PRO A 120 13.35 3.71 24.98
C PRO A 120 14.21 2.45 25.16
N ARG A 121 13.57 1.29 25.25
CA ARG A 121 14.24 -0.02 25.34
C ARG A 121 13.54 -1.06 24.48
N ILE A 122 14.30 -2.07 24.05
CA ILE A 122 13.76 -3.23 23.34
C ILE A 122 13.08 -4.17 24.34
N ILE A 123 11.86 -4.59 24.03
CA ILE A 123 11.07 -5.55 24.82
C ILE A 123 10.80 -6.86 24.07
N GLY A 124 11.07 -6.90 22.77
CA GLY A 124 10.70 -8.01 21.91
C GLY A 124 11.25 -7.93 20.50
N HIS A 125 10.89 -8.90 19.68
CA HIS A 125 11.35 -9.03 18.30
C HIS A 125 10.20 -8.80 17.30
N ASP A 126 10.56 -8.23 16.14
CA ASP A 126 9.71 -7.84 15.01
C ASP A 126 8.62 -6.83 15.37
N VAL A 127 7.42 -7.32 15.70
CA VAL A 127 6.23 -6.48 15.73
C VAL A 127 5.23 -6.93 16.79
N MET A 128 4.65 -5.95 17.44
CA MET A 128 3.57 -6.09 18.41
C MET A 128 2.64 -4.90 18.24
N MET A 129 1.35 -5.19 18.11
CA MET A 129 0.32 -4.18 17.92
C MET A 129 -0.83 -4.29 18.93
N ASN A 130 -1.04 -5.48 19.49
CA ASN A 130 -2.16 -5.75 20.38
C ASN A 130 -1.75 -5.71 21.84
N LYS A 131 -2.69 -5.30 22.68
CA LYS A 131 -2.46 -5.13 24.11
C LYS A 131 -2.07 -6.47 24.78
N PRO A 132 -1.13 -6.44 25.74
CA PRO A 132 -0.88 -7.57 26.61
C PRO A 132 -2.12 -7.96 27.42
N ILE A 133 -2.14 -9.20 27.91
CA ILE A 133 -3.07 -9.62 28.96
C ILE A 133 -2.31 -9.93 30.25
N ILE A 134 -3.03 -9.88 31.36
CA ILE A 134 -2.56 -10.40 32.65
C ILE A 134 -3.29 -11.72 32.86
N ALA A 135 -2.54 -12.82 32.89
CA ALA A 135 -3.10 -14.12 33.19
C ALA A 135 -3.50 -14.20 34.67
N SER A 136 -4.37 -15.14 35.02
CA SER A 136 -4.81 -15.40 36.40
C SER A 136 -3.65 -15.77 37.33
N THR A 137 -2.54 -16.25 36.77
CA THR A 137 -1.26 -16.49 37.47
C THR A 137 -0.54 -15.21 37.89
N GLY A 138 -0.95 -14.05 37.38
CA GLY A 138 -0.30 -12.75 37.54
C GLY A 138 0.77 -12.44 36.50
N GLU A 139 1.08 -13.40 35.62
CA GLU A 139 2.05 -13.22 34.52
C GLU A 139 1.49 -12.29 33.44
N TRP A 140 2.35 -11.47 32.86
CA TRP A 140 1.99 -10.59 31.75
C TRP A 140 2.36 -11.26 30.43
N LEU A 141 1.39 -11.40 29.54
CA LEU A 141 1.55 -12.10 28.27
C LEU A 141 1.42 -11.11 27.11
N PHE A 142 2.48 -10.99 26.32
CA PHE A 142 2.63 -10.06 25.22
C PHE A 142 2.52 -10.81 23.88
N PRO A 143 1.58 -10.43 23.00
CA PRO A 143 1.45 -11.03 21.67
C PRO A 143 2.43 -10.38 20.68
N MET A 144 3.53 -11.06 20.38
CA MET A 144 4.56 -10.56 19.45
C MET A 144 4.68 -11.51 18.27
N ALA A 145 4.71 -10.99 17.05
CA ALA A 145 4.70 -11.78 15.83
C ALA A 145 6.00 -11.66 15.06
N VAL A 146 6.29 -12.69 14.27
CA VAL A 146 7.25 -12.62 13.16
C VAL A 146 6.47 -13.01 11.91
N TRP A 147 6.18 -12.03 11.06
CA TRP A 147 5.23 -12.19 9.95
C TRP A 147 5.65 -13.23 8.92
N ASP A 148 4.66 -13.98 8.42
CA ASP A 148 4.88 -15.06 7.44
C ASP A 148 5.46 -14.57 6.11
N GLU A 149 5.10 -13.36 5.68
CA GLU A 149 5.58 -12.75 4.44
C GLU A 149 6.77 -11.80 4.70
N GLY A 150 7.23 -11.70 5.95
CA GLY A 150 8.19 -10.70 6.40
C GLY A 150 7.62 -9.28 6.36
N VAL A 151 8.45 -8.29 6.70
CA VAL A 151 8.07 -6.88 6.67
C VAL A 151 8.21 -6.35 5.23
N LEU A 152 7.09 -6.31 4.50
CA LEU A 152 7.01 -6.07 3.05
C LEU A 152 7.45 -4.67 2.55
N VAL A 153 7.86 -3.78 3.45
CA VAL A 153 8.26 -2.40 3.10
C VAL A 153 9.65 -2.33 2.45
N ILE A 154 10.53 -3.32 2.67
CA ILE A 154 11.86 -3.39 2.03
C ILE A 154 12.12 -4.82 1.51
N SER A 155 11.85 -5.09 0.23
CA SER A 155 12.24 -6.38 -0.43
C SER A 155 13.77 -6.64 -0.53
N GLU A 156 14.61 -5.83 0.12
CA GLU A 156 16.09 -5.88 0.13
C GLU A 156 16.69 -6.06 1.52
N CYS A 157 15.88 -6.02 2.58
CA CYS A 157 16.29 -6.53 3.89
C CYS A 157 15.82 -7.99 3.92
N PRO A 158 16.67 -8.98 3.60
CA PRO A 158 16.31 -10.36 3.83
C PRO A 158 15.92 -10.48 5.30
N THR A 159 14.64 -10.79 5.56
CA THR A 159 14.23 -11.16 6.90
C THR A 159 15.13 -12.32 7.30
N PRO A 160 15.91 -12.22 8.39
CA PRO A 160 16.80 -13.29 8.80
C PRO A 160 16.03 -14.61 8.85
N GLN A 161 16.69 -15.74 8.55
CA GLN A 161 16.08 -17.07 8.74
C GLN A 161 15.78 -17.25 10.23
N GLN A 162 14.55 -16.93 10.59
CA GLN A 162 14.03 -16.95 11.95
C GLN A 162 12.69 -17.68 11.94
N GLU A 163 12.35 -18.21 13.10
CA GLU A 163 11.06 -18.81 13.36
C GLU A 163 9.96 -17.76 13.13
N ARG A 164 9.02 -18.06 12.22
CA ARG A 164 7.87 -17.20 11.90
C ARG A 164 6.63 -17.70 12.62
N GLY A 165 5.76 -16.78 13.00
CA GLY A 165 4.48 -17.10 13.61
C GLY A 165 4.03 -16.13 14.69
N SER A 166 2.95 -16.52 15.33
CA SER A 166 2.26 -15.77 16.38
C SER A 166 2.78 -16.22 17.74
N PHE A 167 3.70 -15.45 18.35
CA PHE A 167 4.38 -15.85 19.58
C PHE A 167 3.82 -15.15 20.83
N VAL A 168 4.06 -15.78 21.98
CA VAL A 168 3.77 -15.23 23.29
C VAL A 168 5.07 -14.99 24.04
N TYR A 169 5.23 -13.75 24.51
CA TYR A 169 6.31 -13.35 25.40
C TYR A 169 5.74 -13.13 26.79
N ARG A 170 6.40 -13.69 27.79
CA ARG A 170 6.03 -13.57 29.19
C ARG A 170 6.92 -12.58 29.91
N SER A 171 6.34 -11.77 30.78
CA SER A 171 7.05 -11.08 31.85
C SER A 171 6.46 -11.47 33.22
N TYR A 172 7.33 -11.78 34.18
CA TYR A 172 6.99 -12.12 35.57
C TYR A 172 7.42 -11.04 36.57
N ASP A 173 8.12 -10.02 36.09
CA ASP A 173 8.76 -8.97 36.88
C ASP A 173 8.24 -7.58 36.49
N GLN A 174 6.94 -7.52 36.16
CA GLN A 174 6.24 -6.27 35.83
C GLN A 174 6.88 -5.52 34.65
N GLY A 175 7.27 -6.28 33.63
CA GLY A 175 7.80 -5.77 32.38
C GLY A 175 9.29 -5.39 32.44
N GLN A 176 10.07 -5.89 33.40
CA GLN A 176 11.51 -5.64 33.43
C GLN A 176 12.29 -6.61 32.52
N SER A 177 11.84 -7.86 32.41
CA SER A 177 12.37 -8.87 31.50
C SER A 177 11.25 -9.60 30.74
N PHE A 178 11.63 -10.12 29.57
CA PHE A 178 10.72 -10.76 28.63
C PHE A 178 11.31 -12.09 28.16
N GLN A 179 10.49 -13.13 28.16
CA GLN A 179 10.86 -14.46 27.70
C GLN A 179 9.84 -14.94 26.68
N LYS A 180 10.28 -15.29 25.46
CA LYS A 180 9.45 -16.04 24.51
C LYS A 180 9.15 -17.42 25.11
N ILE A 181 7.88 -17.76 25.29
CA ILE A 181 7.46 -19.04 25.92
C ILE A 181 6.87 -20.05 24.94
N GLY A 182 6.28 -19.59 23.83
CA GLY A 182 5.65 -20.46 22.83
C GLY A 182 5.00 -19.65 21.72
N GLY A 183 4.31 -20.33 20.81
CA GLY A 183 3.52 -19.69 19.76
C GLY A 183 2.72 -20.69 18.93
N ALA A 184 1.78 -20.15 18.15
CA ALA A 184 0.94 -20.92 17.24
C ALA A 184 1.31 -20.66 15.79
N ASP A 185 1.27 -21.72 14.98
CA ASP A 185 1.31 -21.66 13.52
C ASP A 185 -0.11 -21.85 12.99
N VAL A 186 -0.75 -20.73 12.64
CA VAL A 186 -2.06 -20.71 12.01
C VAL A 186 -1.89 -20.57 10.49
N LYS A 187 -2.57 -21.43 9.73
CA LYS A 187 -2.54 -21.41 8.25
C LYS A 187 -3.08 -20.09 7.70
N GLU A 188 -2.50 -19.65 6.59
CA GLU A 188 -2.89 -18.42 5.88
C GLU A 188 -2.92 -17.16 6.76
N ARG A 189 -2.11 -17.14 7.83
CA ARG A 189 -1.84 -15.93 8.62
C ARG A 189 -1.38 -14.81 7.71
N SER A 190 -1.84 -13.60 8.00
CA SER A 190 -1.46 -12.39 7.28
C SER A 190 -1.27 -11.27 8.30
N PHE A 191 -0.01 -10.85 8.47
CA PHE A 191 0.44 -9.92 9.51
C PHE A 191 0.22 -10.42 10.96
N ASP A 192 -0.28 -11.64 11.15
CA ASP A 192 -0.55 -12.33 12.42
C ASP A 192 -1.52 -11.57 13.33
N GLU A 193 -1.12 -10.38 13.79
CA GLU A 193 -1.92 -9.41 14.55
C GLU A 193 -2.74 -10.09 15.64
N HIS A 194 -2.13 -11.07 16.32
CA HIS A 194 -2.84 -11.97 17.20
C HIS A 194 -3.14 -11.32 18.55
N MET A 195 -4.21 -11.78 19.18
CA MET A 195 -4.56 -11.44 20.56
C MET A 195 -4.61 -12.70 21.41
N LEU A 196 -4.50 -12.49 22.73
CA LEU A 196 -4.61 -13.53 23.73
C LEU A 196 -5.82 -13.26 24.60
N LEU A 197 -6.47 -14.34 25.01
CA LEU A 197 -7.52 -14.35 26.02
C LEU A 197 -7.25 -15.51 26.97
N GLU A 198 -7.57 -15.32 28.25
CA GLU A 198 -7.69 -16.43 29.17
C GLU A 198 -9.18 -16.75 29.36
N LYS A 199 -9.55 -18.01 29.10
CA LYS A 199 -10.90 -18.56 29.27
C LYS A 199 -11.19 -18.82 30.74
N TYR A 200 -12.47 -19.02 31.10
CA TYR A 200 -12.85 -19.27 32.49
C TYR A 200 -12.28 -20.58 33.07
N ASP A 201 -11.97 -21.55 32.21
CA ASP A 201 -11.32 -22.80 32.60
C ASP A 201 -9.79 -22.69 32.71
N GLY A 202 -9.23 -21.48 32.51
CA GLY A 202 -7.79 -21.20 32.55
C GLY A 202 -7.05 -21.51 31.25
N ALA A 203 -7.73 -22.02 30.21
CA ALA A 203 -7.09 -22.19 28.91
C ALA A 203 -6.80 -20.83 28.27
N LEU A 204 -5.63 -20.69 27.66
CA LEU A 204 -5.33 -19.54 26.82
C LEU A 204 -5.86 -19.78 25.42
N TRP A 205 -6.52 -18.76 24.86
CA TRP A 205 -7.07 -18.73 23.52
C TRP A 205 -6.37 -17.64 22.72
N MET A 206 -5.69 -18.04 21.66
CA MET A 206 -5.05 -17.15 20.70
C MET A 206 -5.94 -17.03 19.48
N LEU A 207 -6.20 -15.79 19.07
CA LEU A 207 -6.90 -15.49 17.81
C LEU A 207 -5.96 -14.72 16.90
N VAL A 208 -5.89 -15.11 15.63
CA VAL A 208 -4.89 -14.64 14.65
C VAL A 208 -5.60 -14.14 13.41
N ARG A 209 -5.14 -13.03 12.83
CA ARG A 209 -5.61 -12.54 11.54
C ARG A 209 -5.15 -13.47 10.41
N THR A 210 -6.10 -13.89 9.57
CA THR A 210 -5.83 -14.75 8.42
C THR A 210 -6.52 -14.22 7.15
N ARG A 211 -6.17 -14.80 5.99
CA ARG A 211 -6.81 -14.47 4.71
C ARG A 211 -8.28 -14.89 4.65
N TYR A 212 -8.68 -15.91 5.40
CA TYR A 212 -10.06 -16.40 5.48
C TYR A 212 -10.89 -15.77 6.61
N GLY A 213 -10.28 -14.97 7.49
CA GLY A 213 -10.95 -14.34 8.63
C GLY A 213 -10.08 -14.35 9.87
N ILE A 214 -10.57 -15.02 10.92
CA ILE A 214 -9.88 -15.15 12.20
C ILE A 214 -9.59 -16.64 12.43
N GLY A 215 -8.32 -17.00 12.49
CA GLY A 215 -7.91 -18.32 12.96
C GLY A 215 -7.77 -18.34 14.48
N GLN A 216 -7.75 -19.53 15.06
CA GLN A 216 -7.61 -19.72 16.49
C GLN A 216 -6.68 -20.89 16.85
N SER A 217 -6.13 -20.84 18.06
CA SER A 217 -5.39 -21.92 18.70
C SER A 217 -5.54 -21.81 20.23
N TYR A 218 -5.37 -22.93 20.93
CA TYR A 218 -5.50 -23.01 22.38
C TYR A 218 -4.23 -23.51 23.04
N SER A 219 -3.97 -23.04 24.25
CA SER A 219 -2.92 -23.55 25.12
C SER A 219 -3.51 -23.91 26.49
N TYR A 220 -3.07 -25.05 27.00
CA TYR A 220 -3.51 -25.61 28.29
C TYR A 220 -2.37 -25.66 29.32
N ASP A 221 -1.21 -25.07 28.99
CA ASP A 221 0.02 -25.10 29.78
C ASP A 221 0.64 -23.70 29.95
N GLY A 222 -0.22 -22.67 29.99
CA GLY A 222 0.21 -21.29 30.21
C GLY A 222 0.90 -20.64 29.01
N GLY A 223 0.66 -21.13 27.79
CA GLY A 223 1.16 -20.55 26.55
C GLY A 223 2.46 -21.16 26.04
N CYS A 224 2.93 -22.26 26.65
CA CYS A 224 4.15 -22.94 26.24
C CYS A 224 3.94 -23.76 24.96
N THR A 225 2.83 -24.50 24.89
CA THR A 225 2.43 -25.25 23.69
C THR A 225 1.03 -24.88 23.24
N TRP A 226 0.81 -24.99 21.93
CA TRP A 226 -0.40 -24.53 21.25
C TRP A 226 -0.96 -25.64 20.36
N THR A 227 -2.29 -25.78 20.33
CA THR A 227 -2.96 -26.71 19.42
C THR A 227 -2.73 -26.28 17.95
N PRO A 228 -2.86 -27.20 16.98
CA PRO A 228 -2.87 -26.82 15.57
C PRO A 228 -3.91 -25.72 15.30
N GLY A 229 -3.55 -24.75 14.46
CA GLY A 229 -4.44 -23.65 14.12
C GLY A 229 -5.68 -24.10 13.34
N GLU A 230 -6.84 -23.55 13.69
CA GLU A 230 -8.12 -23.82 13.05
C GLU A 230 -8.89 -22.53 12.75
N ASP A 231 -9.93 -22.59 11.93
CA ASP A 231 -10.83 -21.45 11.69
C ASP A 231 -11.74 -21.25 12.90
N SER A 232 -11.80 -20.03 13.44
CA SER A 232 -12.70 -19.68 14.55
C SER A 232 -14.18 -19.57 14.12
N GLY A 233 -14.45 -19.40 12.83
CA GLY A 233 -15.78 -19.10 12.31
C GLY A 233 -16.25 -17.66 12.55
N LEU A 234 -15.44 -16.80 13.20
CA LEU A 234 -15.77 -15.40 13.46
C LEU A 234 -15.66 -14.50 12.21
N GLY A 235 -15.01 -14.99 11.16
CA GLY A 235 -14.86 -14.30 9.87
C GLY A 235 -14.08 -12.98 9.94
N GLY A 236 -14.12 -12.21 8.85
CA GLY A 236 -13.52 -10.88 8.76
C GLY A 236 -12.83 -10.62 7.40
N PRO A 237 -12.58 -9.35 7.03
CA PRO A 237 -12.06 -8.97 5.72
C PRO A 237 -10.52 -8.96 5.65
N CYS A 238 -9.83 -9.83 6.40
CA CYS A 238 -8.36 -9.78 6.57
C CYS A 238 -7.87 -8.37 6.95
N SER A 239 -8.31 -7.92 8.12
CA SER A 239 -7.95 -6.65 8.77
C SER A 239 -7.80 -6.92 10.26
N ARG A 240 -7.08 -6.05 10.99
CA ARG A 240 -7.03 -6.14 12.46
C ARG A 240 -8.46 -6.14 13.00
N PHE A 241 -8.73 -7.04 13.94
CA PHE A 241 -9.91 -7.04 14.79
C PHE A 241 -9.49 -6.65 16.22
N GLN A 242 -10.40 -6.64 17.18
CA GLN A 242 -10.02 -6.55 18.59
C GLN A 242 -10.89 -7.49 19.40
N ILE A 243 -10.29 -8.30 20.26
CA ILE A 243 -11.03 -9.15 21.20
C ILE A 243 -10.43 -9.04 22.60
N ARG A 244 -11.28 -8.90 23.63
CA ARG A 244 -10.84 -8.81 25.03
C ARG A 244 -11.92 -9.28 25.99
N ARG A 245 -11.51 -9.76 27.16
CA ARG A 245 -12.39 -9.89 28.33
C ARG A 245 -12.59 -8.53 28.98
N LEU A 246 -13.84 -8.20 29.28
CA LEU A 246 -14.24 -7.00 30.00
C LEU A 246 -14.28 -7.26 31.51
N THR A 247 -14.34 -6.20 32.30
CA THR A 247 -14.42 -6.26 33.76
C THR A 247 -15.68 -7.01 34.24
N SER A 248 -16.75 -6.98 33.45
CA SER A 248 -17.97 -7.78 33.69
C SER A 248 -17.79 -9.30 33.51
N GLY A 249 -16.68 -9.73 32.89
CA GLY A 249 -16.42 -11.11 32.49
C GLY A 249 -16.87 -11.44 31.05
N ASN A 250 -17.69 -10.59 30.43
CA ASN A 250 -18.11 -10.76 29.04
C ASN A 250 -16.92 -10.59 28.08
N LEU A 251 -17.02 -11.18 26.89
CA LEU A 251 -16.06 -10.97 25.82
C LEU A 251 -16.59 -9.91 24.85
N LEU A 252 -15.77 -8.93 24.55
CA LEU A 252 -16.00 -7.95 23.49
C LEU A 252 -15.20 -8.38 22.26
N LEU A 253 -15.86 -8.41 21.10
CA LEU A 253 -15.23 -8.49 19.78
C LEU A 253 -15.58 -7.24 18.99
N VAL A 254 -14.58 -6.52 18.49
CA VAL A 254 -14.77 -5.45 17.51
C VAL A 254 -14.23 -5.95 16.18
N ASN A 255 -15.13 -6.16 15.23
CA ASN A 255 -14.81 -6.66 13.89
C ASN A 255 -15.86 -6.19 12.87
N HIS A 256 -15.68 -6.56 11.61
CA HIS A 256 -16.62 -6.28 10.54
C HIS A 256 -17.78 -7.27 10.55
N HIS A 257 -19.01 -6.77 10.60
CA HIS A 257 -20.23 -7.59 10.59
C HIS A 257 -21.11 -7.26 9.39
N HIS A 258 -21.69 -8.28 8.73
CA HIS A 258 -22.45 -8.12 7.49
C HIS A 258 -21.75 -7.24 6.44
N PHE A 259 -20.52 -7.61 6.08
CA PHE A 259 -19.59 -6.76 5.31
C PHE A 259 -19.39 -7.24 3.85
N GLN A 260 -18.89 -6.34 3.00
CA GLN A 260 -18.41 -6.63 1.63
C GLN A 260 -16.96 -6.14 1.41
N GLY A 261 -16.25 -5.93 2.52
CA GLY A 261 -14.89 -5.42 2.59
C GLY A 261 -14.62 -4.85 3.98
N ARG A 262 -13.76 -3.84 4.06
CA ARG A 262 -13.50 -3.08 5.28
C ARG A 262 -14.58 -2.03 5.51
N ASN A 263 -15.79 -2.47 5.82
CA ASN A 263 -16.97 -1.65 6.12
C ASN A 263 -17.78 -2.28 7.26
N ASN A 264 -18.75 -1.56 7.82
CA ASN A 264 -19.61 -2.04 8.90
C ASN A 264 -18.83 -2.52 10.14
N LEU A 265 -17.91 -1.68 10.62
CA LEU A 265 -17.17 -1.96 11.86
C LEU A 265 -18.17 -1.99 13.03
N THR A 266 -18.18 -3.08 13.78
CA THR A 266 -19.24 -3.44 14.73
C THR A 266 -18.63 -3.97 16.02
N ALA A 267 -19.18 -3.56 17.16
CA ALA A 267 -18.90 -4.17 18.45
C ALA A 267 -19.91 -5.30 18.72
N LEU A 268 -19.44 -6.49 19.05
CA LEU A 268 -20.21 -7.67 19.40
C LEU A 268 -19.88 -8.10 20.82
N LEU A 269 -20.88 -8.59 21.56
CA LEU A 269 -20.72 -9.03 22.93
C LEU A 269 -21.07 -10.52 23.06
N SER A 270 -20.22 -11.27 23.74
CA SER A 270 -20.47 -12.65 24.14
C SER A 270 -20.53 -12.75 25.66
N GLN A 271 -21.61 -13.36 26.16
CA GLN A 271 -21.86 -13.56 27.59
C GLN A 271 -21.60 -15.00 28.04
N ASP A 272 -21.16 -15.87 27.13
CA ASP A 272 -21.01 -17.32 27.35
C ASP A 272 -19.61 -17.83 26.97
N ASP A 273 -18.62 -16.96 27.14
CA ASP A 273 -17.20 -17.22 26.90
C ASP A 273 -16.84 -17.53 25.44
N GLY A 274 -17.50 -16.83 24.51
CA GLY A 274 -17.19 -16.83 23.08
C GLY A 274 -18.01 -17.81 22.26
N LYS A 275 -19.01 -18.48 22.84
CA LYS A 275 -19.83 -19.48 22.13
C LYS A 275 -20.91 -18.82 21.26
N THR A 276 -21.52 -17.74 21.74
CA THR A 276 -22.54 -16.96 21.01
C THR A 276 -22.20 -15.47 20.98
N TRP A 277 -22.66 -14.79 19.93
CA TRP A 277 -22.36 -13.38 19.61
C TRP A 277 -23.62 -12.68 19.08
N ASP A 278 -24.73 -12.82 19.79
CA ASP A 278 -26.06 -12.41 19.28
C ASP A 278 -26.29 -10.89 19.37
N SER A 279 -25.62 -10.21 20.30
CA SER A 279 -25.77 -8.77 20.52
C SER A 279 -24.66 -7.99 19.84
N HIS A 280 -25.02 -6.91 19.15
CA HIS A 280 -24.08 -6.11 18.38
C HIS A 280 -24.53 -4.65 18.26
N LEU A 281 -23.55 -3.74 18.17
CA LEU A 281 -23.74 -2.33 17.87
C LEU A 281 -22.84 -1.92 16.70
N LEU A 282 -23.46 -1.44 15.63
CA LEU A 282 -22.76 -0.88 14.48
C LEU A 282 -22.06 0.42 14.89
N LEU A 283 -20.73 0.44 14.83
CA LEU A 283 -19.91 1.60 15.17
C LEU A 283 -19.76 2.54 13.97
N ASP A 284 -19.50 1.96 12.79
CA ASP A 284 -19.31 2.71 11.55
C ASP A 284 -19.66 1.89 10.29
N GLU A 285 -20.70 2.31 9.58
CA GLU A 285 -21.14 1.73 8.31
C GLU A 285 -20.24 2.04 7.11
N ARG A 286 -19.41 3.09 7.21
CA ARG A 286 -18.67 3.63 6.08
C ARG A 286 -17.63 2.62 5.57
N SER A 287 -17.25 2.76 4.30
CA SER A 287 -16.16 1.98 3.71
C SER A 287 -14.79 2.46 4.21
N SER A 288 -13.79 1.58 4.09
CA SER A 288 -12.39 1.84 4.44
C SER A 288 -12.18 2.23 5.91
N VAL A 289 -13.02 1.69 6.79
CA VAL A 289 -12.85 1.77 8.26
C VAL A 289 -12.14 0.51 8.74
N SER A 290 -11.15 0.60 9.62
CA SER A 290 -10.34 -0.57 10.00
C SER A 290 -9.51 -0.36 11.27
N TYR A 291 -8.89 -1.46 11.73
CA TYR A 291 -7.92 -1.52 12.82
C TYR A 291 -8.45 -0.94 14.14
N PRO A 292 -9.48 -1.58 14.69
CA PRO A 292 -9.97 -1.20 15.99
C PRO A 292 -8.93 -1.49 17.07
N ASP A 293 -8.90 -0.64 18.09
CA ASP A 293 -8.29 -0.93 19.38
C ASP A 293 -9.21 -0.42 20.48
N VAL A 294 -9.18 -1.07 21.66
CA VAL A 294 -10.14 -0.83 22.73
C VAL A 294 -9.48 -0.74 24.10
N THR A 295 -9.93 0.23 24.89
CA THR A 295 -9.73 0.25 26.35
C THR A 295 -11.06 0.35 27.09
N GLU A 296 -11.11 -0.12 28.33
CA GLU A 296 -12.28 -0.07 29.21
C GLU A 296 -11.93 0.79 30.43
N ARG A 297 -12.80 1.73 30.78
CA ARG A 297 -12.69 2.54 32.00
C ARG A 297 -14.07 2.98 32.47
N ASP A 298 -14.35 2.82 33.77
CA ASP A 298 -15.57 3.27 34.44
C ASP A 298 -16.87 2.85 33.73
N GLY A 299 -16.92 1.60 33.27
CA GLY A 299 -18.07 1.02 32.56
C GLY A 299 -18.22 1.48 31.10
N TYR A 300 -17.31 2.32 30.61
CA TYR A 300 -17.25 2.71 29.19
C TYR A 300 -16.15 1.96 28.45
N LEU A 301 -16.47 1.63 27.21
CA LEU A 301 -15.57 1.11 26.19
C LEU A 301 -15.19 2.25 25.26
N TYR A 302 -13.89 2.55 25.20
CA TYR A 302 -13.31 3.52 24.28
C TYR A 302 -12.70 2.75 23.12
N ILE A 303 -13.29 2.89 21.94
CA ILE A 303 -12.95 2.11 20.74
C ILE A 303 -12.41 3.05 19.67
N THR A 304 -11.11 2.99 19.38
CA THR A 304 -10.50 3.77 18.28
C THR A 304 -10.40 2.95 17.01
N TYR A 305 -10.39 3.59 15.84
CA TYR A 305 -10.20 2.97 14.53
C TYR A 305 -9.83 4.04 13.50
N ASP A 306 -9.26 3.64 12.38
CA ASP A 306 -8.97 4.55 11.26
C ASP A 306 -10.02 4.48 10.16
N ARG A 307 -10.10 5.56 9.37
CA ARG A 307 -10.89 5.62 8.14
C ARG A 307 -10.09 6.28 7.02
N GLU A 308 -10.02 5.57 5.88
CA GLU A 308 -9.36 6.02 4.65
C GLU A 308 -7.99 6.63 4.92
N ARG A 309 -7.01 5.79 5.29
CA ARG A 309 -5.65 6.20 5.71
C ARG A 309 -4.88 7.09 4.73
N GLY A 310 -5.37 7.29 3.50
CA GLY A 310 -4.76 8.08 2.43
C GLY A 310 -4.66 7.31 1.11
N ALA A 311 -3.66 7.64 0.30
CA ALA A 311 -3.45 7.11 -1.06
C ALA A 311 -3.05 5.62 -1.13
N ALA A 312 -2.90 4.94 0.01
CA ALA A 312 -2.35 3.58 0.10
C ALA A 312 -3.14 2.52 -0.68
N TYR A 313 -4.45 2.70 -0.89
CA TYR A 313 -5.32 1.65 -1.46
C TYR A 313 -6.01 2.01 -2.77
N ASN A 314 -5.89 3.25 -3.24
CA ASN A 314 -6.47 3.61 -4.53
C ASN A 314 -5.72 4.80 -5.19
N PRO A 315 -4.87 4.57 -6.20
CA PRO A 315 -4.17 5.64 -6.91
C PRO A 315 -5.12 6.54 -7.73
N THR A 316 -6.41 6.20 -7.82
CA THR A 316 -7.44 7.03 -8.47
C THR A 316 -8.18 7.96 -7.48
N ILE A 317 -8.02 7.78 -6.17
CA ILE A 317 -8.55 8.70 -5.16
C ILE A 317 -7.50 9.79 -4.95
N SER A 318 -7.86 11.04 -5.25
CA SER A 318 -6.99 12.17 -4.95
C SER A 318 -6.73 12.22 -3.44
N PRO A 319 -5.48 12.44 -2.98
CA PRO A 319 -5.17 12.68 -1.56
C PRO A 319 -6.06 13.75 -0.92
N GLU A 320 -6.51 14.73 -1.72
CA GLU A 320 -7.41 15.81 -1.30
C GLU A 320 -8.86 15.35 -1.06
N THR A 321 -9.23 14.16 -1.53
CA THR A 321 -10.59 13.58 -1.38
C THR A 321 -10.67 12.45 -0.36
N SER A 322 -9.53 12.02 0.21
CA SER A 322 -9.47 10.98 1.24
C SER A 322 -9.71 11.54 2.64
N ALA A 323 -10.48 10.82 3.46
CA ALA A 323 -10.83 11.28 4.80
C ALA A 323 -9.63 11.44 5.74
N ARG A 324 -8.72 10.45 5.75
CA ARG A 324 -7.50 10.44 6.58
C ARG A 324 -7.84 10.71 8.04
N GLU A 325 -8.75 9.93 8.60
CA GLU A 325 -9.31 10.13 9.95
C GLU A 325 -8.82 9.05 10.91
N ILE A 326 -8.47 9.47 12.12
CA ILE A 326 -8.45 8.63 13.32
C ILE A 326 -9.68 8.99 14.13
N LEU A 327 -10.49 7.99 14.45
CA LEU A 327 -11.79 8.14 15.07
C LEU A 327 -11.82 7.36 16.38
N PHE A 328 -12.80 7.67 17.23
CA PHE A 328 -13.20 6.80 18.32
C PHE A 328 -14.70 6.86 18.64
N ALA A 329 -15.16 5.81 19.29
CA ALA A 329 -16.46 5.69 19.92
C ALA A 329 -16.28 5.52 21.43
N LYS A 330 -17.25 6.02 22.20
CA LYS A 330 -17.41 5.77 23.62
C LYS A 330 -18.77 5.12 23.81
N ILE A 331 -18.80 3.86 24.21
CA ILE A 331 -20.04 3.09 24.34
C ILE A 331 -20.03 2.27 25.63
N THR A 332 -21.12 1.62 25.96
CA THR A 332 -21.26 0.70 27.10
C THR A 332 -21.72 -0.67 26.61
N GLU A 333 -21.61 -1.69 27.45
CA GLU A 333 -22.19 -3.01 27.14
C GLU A 333 -23.72 -2.94 26.93
N ALA A 334 -24.41 -2.05 27.66
CA ALA A 334 -25.84 -1.82 27.48
C ALA A 334 -26.19 -1.30 26.07
N ASP A 335 -25.31 -0.46 25.48
CA ASP A 335 -25.49 0.01 24.11
C ASP A 335 -25.35 -1.13 23.09
N ILE A 336 -24.43 -2.07 23.35
CA ILE A 336 -24.22 -3.27 22.50
C ILE A 336 -25.42 -4.21 22.59
N LEU A 337 -25.90 -4.47 23.80
CA LEU A 337 -27.07 -5.32 24.04
C LEU A 337 -28.35 -4.72 23.43
N ALA A 338 -28.50 -3.39 23.45
CA ALA A 338 -29.64 -2.71 22.86
C ALA A 338 -29.53 -2.50 21.33
N GLY A 339 -28.35 -2.74 20.74
CA GLY A 339 -28.05 -2.44 19.34
C GLY A 339 -28.16 -0.95 18.97
N SER A 340 -28.18 -0.06 19.97
CA SER A 340 -28.31 1.38 19.81
C SER A 340 -27.77 2.11 21.05
N LEU A 341 -27.45 3.41 20.91
CA LEU A 341 -26.97 4.20 22.05
C LEU A 341 -28.12 4.51 23.01
N VAL A 342 -28.11 3.87 24.17
CA VAL A 342 -29.10 4.02 25.25
C VAL A 342 -28.50 4.66 26.50
N HIS A 343 -27.17 4.61 26.66
CA HIS A 343 -26.49 5.21 27.79
C HIS A 343 -26.15 6.68 27.55
N THR A 344 -26.32 7.50 28.58
CA THR A 344 -25.96 8.93 28.52
C THR A 344 -24.45 9.07 28.40
N GLY A 345 -23.98 9.93 27.50
CA GLY A 345 -22.55 10.15 27.26
C GLY A 345 -21.92 9.17 26.26
N SER A 346 -22.66 8.18 25.77
CA SER A 346 -22.21 7.34 24.65
C SER A 346 -22.29 8.10 23.32
N PHE A 347 -21.32 7.86 22.45
CA PHE A 347 -21.23 8.45 21.12
C PHE A 347 -20.41 7.57 20.16
N LEU A 348 -20.62 7.79 18.87
CA LEU A 348 -19.89 7.12 17.79
C LEU A 348 -19.13 8.16 16.93
N LYS A 349 -18.06 7.71 16.26
CA LYS A 349 -17.37 8.42 15.17
C LYS A 349 -16.84 9.82 15.54
N ARG A 350 -16.40 10.04 16.79
CA ARG A 350 -15.70 11.29 17.14
C ARG A 350 -14.30 11.29 16.58
N ILE A 351 -13.82 12.45 16.15
CA ILE A 351 -12.49 12.61 15.54
C ILE A 351 -11.46 12.77 16.65
N ILE A 352 -10.40 11.97 16.58
CA ILE A 352 -9.14 12.16 17.32
C ILE A 352 -8.20 13.04 16.50
N SER A 353 -8.02 12.67 15.22
CA SER A 353 -7.13 13.37 14.29
C SER A 353 -7.73 13.32 12.89
N LYS A 354 -7.65 14.43 12.16
CA LYS A 354 -8.05 14.52 10.75
C LYS A 354 -7.03 15.34 10.00
N LEU A 355 -6.52 14.79 8.90
CA LEU A 355 -5.55 15.50 8.06
C LEU A 355 -6.27 16.49 7.14
N GLY A 356 -5.79 17.74 7.14
CA GLY A 356 -6.30 18.83 6.32
C GLY A 356 -5.47 19.04 5.05
N ASP A 357 -5.31 20.32 4.69
CA ASP A 357 -4.41 20.75 3.64
C ASP A 357 -2.95 20.53 4.09
N TYR A 358 -2.15 19.95 3.20
CA TYR A 358 -0.75 19.68 3.45
C TYR A 358 0.10 20.91 3.08
N ASP A 359 0.91 21.37 4.03
CA ASP A 359 1.74 22.58 3.90
C ASP A 359 3.23 22.29 3.61
N GLY A 360 3.59 21.01 3.47
CA GLY A 360 4.95 20.57 3.17
C GLY A 360 5.29 20.48 1.67
N PRO A 361 6.53 20.09 1.32
CA PRO A 361 6.98 19.94 -0.07
C PRO A 361 6.22 18.84 -0.82
N ASP A 362 5.95 19.03 -2.12
CA ASP A 362 5.10 18.12 -2.92
C ASP A 362 5.38 16.62 -2.65
N PRO A 363 4.38 15.86 -2.16
CA PRO A 363 4.51 14.45 -1.80
C PRO A 363 5.07 13.58 -2.93
N ARG A 364 4.76 13.94 -4.18
CA ARG A 364 5.21 13.22 -5.38
C ARG A 364 6.71 13.36 -5.56
N LEU A 365 7.28 14.52 -5.23
CA LEU A 365 8.73 14.75 -5.28
C LEU A 365 9.47 13.98 -4.17
N GLN A 366 8.83 13.79 -3.01
CA GLN A 366 9.38 12.95 -1.92
C GLN A 366 9.32 11.45 -2.23
N GLU A 367 8.21 10.93 -2.77
CA GLU A 367 8.11 9.53 -3.20
C GLU A 367 9.10 9.19 -4.32
N LEU A 368 9.32 10.13 -5.26
CA LEU A 368 10.35 10.02 -6.29
C LEU A 368 11.74 9.81 -5.66
N ASN A 369 12.12 10.63 -4.68
CA ASN A 369 13.44 10.57 -4.08
C ASN A 369 13.70 9.28 -3.28
N CYS A 370 12.66 8.61 -2.77
CA CYS A 370 12.79 7.38 -1.98
C CYS A 370 12.76 6.10 -2.84
N LYS A 371 11.98 6.05 -3.93
CA LYS A 371 11.81 4.84 -4.77
C LYS A 371 12.78 4.78 -5.94
N ILE A 372 13.15 5.93 -6.53
CA ILE A 372 13.99 5.95 -7.73
C ILE A 372 15.40 5.37 -7.49
N PRO A 373 16.14 5.68 -6.40
CA PRO A 373 17.49 5.15 -6.23
C PRO A 373 17.57 3.62 -6.24
N ARG A 374 16.50 2.97 -5.78
CA ARG A 374 16.37 1.52 -5.69
C ARG A 374 15.94 0.88 -7.01
N TYR A 375 14.96 1.45 -7.69
CA TYR A 375 14.57 1.00 -9.03
C TYR A 375 15.71 1.20 -10.04
N VAL A 376 16.43 2.32 -9.93
CA VAL A 376 17.64 2.62 -10.70
C VAL A 376 18.73 1.58 -10.43
N SER A 377 18.99 1.22 -9.17
CA SER A 377 20.05 0.26 -8.84
C SER A 377 19.75 -1.16 -9.35
N VAL A 378 18.48 -1.58 -9.32
CA VAL A 378 18.03 -2.87 -9.90
C VAL A 378 18.21 -2.87 -11.41
N LEU A 379 17.71 -1.84 -12.10
CA LEU A 379 17.84 -1.75 -13.55
C LEU A 379 19.30 -1.58 -14.01
N ALA A 380 20.14 -0.89 -13.24
CA ALA A 380 21.55 -0.71 -13.60
C ALA A 380 22.34 -2.04 -13.55
N ARG A 381 21.85 -3.06 -12.84
CA ARG A 381 22.42 -4.42 -12.82
C ARG A 381 21.99 -5.28 -14.01
N GLU A 382 20.99 -4.85 -14.76
CA GLU A 382 20.58 -5.52 -15.99
C GLU A 382 21.67 -5.35 -17.07
N THR A 383 21.87 -6.42 -17.83
CA THR A 383 22.92 -6.53 -18.86
C THR A 383 22.41 -6.09 -20.23
N SER A 384 21.09 -6.17 -20.45
CA SER A 384 20.45 -5.76 -21.70
C SER A 384 19.88 -4.35 -21.60
N GLY A 385 20.42 -3.41 -22.37
CA GLY A 385 19.85 -2.07 -22.56
C GLY A 385 18.39 -2.11 -23.01
N GLU A 386 18.03 -3.08 -23.85
CA GLU A 386 16.64 -3.27 -24.29
C GLU A 386 15.72 -3.68 -23.14
N ALA A 387 16.19 -4.53 -22.22
CA ALA A 387 15.43 -4.93 -21.04
C ALA A 387 15.23 -3.76 -20.07
N ILE A 388 16.25 -2.92 -19.89
CA ILE A 388 16.18 -1.70 -19.08
C ILE A 388 15.13 -0.75 -19.66
N VAL A 389 15.24 -0.41 -20.95
CA VAL A 389 14.31 0.51 -21.62
C VAL A 389 12.90 -0.05 -21.62
N SER A 390 12.73 -1.35 -21.86
CA SER A 390 11.44 -2.02 -21.82
C SER A 390 10.78 -1.94 -20.44
N ALA A 391 11.54 -2.14 -19.36
CA ALA A 391 11.04 -2.00 -17.99
C ALA A 391 10.59 -0.56 -17.71
N ILE A 392 11.41 0.44 -18.05
CA ILE A 392 11.09 1.85 -17.84
C ILE A 392 9.85 2.26 -18.64
N LEU A 393 9.74 1.88 -19.91
CA LEU A 393 8.59 2.21 -20.75
C LEU A 393 7.31 1.46 -20.32
N ARG A 394 7.44 0.27 -19.72
CA ARG A 394 6.30 -0.44 -19.14
C ARG A 394 5.76 0.31 -17.92
N ASP A 395 6.64 0.80 -17.07
CA ASP A 395 6.27 1.35 -15.76
C ASP A 395 5.97 2.86 -15.83
N TYR A 396 6.64 3.60 -16.72
CA TYR A 396 6.56 5.05 -16.86
C TYR A 396 6.21 5.54 -18.27
N GLY A 397 6.01 4.65 -19.25
CA GLY A 397 5.84 5.06 -20.65
C GLY A 397 4.60 5.93 -20.91
N ARG A 398 3.59 5.90 -20.03
CA ARG A 398 2.45 6.83 -20.08
C ARG A 398 2.88 8.30 -19.98
N CYS A 399 4.00 8.56 -19.31
CA CYS A 399 4.57 9.90 -19.17
C CYS A 399 5.31 10.37 -20.42
N CYS A 400 5.45 9.51 -21.43
CA CYS A 400 6.01 9.88 -22.74
C CYS A 400 4.99 10.55 -23.66
N VAL A 401 3.78 10.88 -23.16
CA VAL A 401 2.68 11.51 -23.91
C VAL A 401 2.57 12.98 -23.50
N ASN A 402 2.46 13.89 -24.47
CA ASN A 402 2.41 15.34 -24.26
C ASN A 402 3.68 15.95 -23.62
N LEU A 403 4.85 15.37 -23.90
CA LEU A 403 6.15 15.91 -23.47
C LEU A 403 6.38 17.31 -24.07
N HIS A 404 6.97 18.21 -23.29
CA HIS A 404 7.53 19.44 -23.85
C HIS A 404 8.68 19.10 -24.82
N HIS A 405 8.82 19.84 -25.93
CA HIS A 405 9.79 19.50 -27.00
C HIS A 405 11.22 19.30 -26.48
N GLN A 406 11.67 20.11 -25.51
CA GLN A 406 13.01 19.99 -24.91
C GLN A 406 13.18 18.71 -24.07
N ASP A 407 12.09 18.21 -23.47
CA ASP A 407 12.08 16.98 -22.69
C ASP A 407 12.03 15.74 -23.60
N THR A 408 11.35 15.82 -24.74
CA THR A 408 11.33 14.75 -25.76
C THR A 408 12.74 14.45 -26.26
N ASP A 409 13.52 15.47 -26.61
CA ASP A 409 14.90 15.30 -27.09
C ASP A 409 15.78 14.65 -26.00
N THR A 410 15.57 15.03 -24.74
CA THR A 410 16.34 14.51 -23.61
C THR A 410 15.96 13.06 -23.28
N VAL A 411 14.67 12.71 -23.32
CA VAL A 411 14.17 11.34 -23.17
C VAL A 411 14.74 10.43 -24.25
N ASP A 412 14.66 10.84 -25.51
CA ASP A 412 15.19 10.07 -26.64
C ASP A 412 16.71 9.89 -26.54
N ALA A 413 17.45 10.92 -26.10
CA ALA A 413 18.89 10.82 -25.88
C ALA A 413 19.24 9.85 -24.74
N CYS A 414 18.48 9.83 -23.65
CA CYS A 414 18.69 8.88 -22.55
C CYS A 414 18.42 7.44 -23.00
N ILE A 415 17.34 7.21 -23.74
CA ILE A 415 17.00 5.88 -24.28
C ILE A 415 18.08 5.41 -25.25
N ALA A 416 18.55 6.28 -26.16
CA ALA A 416 19.63 5.95 -27.09
C ALA A 416 20.91 5.54 -26.34
N LYS A 417 21.33 6.31 -25.33
CA LYS A 417 22.48 5.99 -24.48
C LYS A 417 22.35 4.63 -23.79
N LEU A 418 21.16 4.27 -23.29
CA LEU A 418 20.93 2.98 -22.65
C LEU A 418 21.00 1.80 -23.63
N LEU A 419 20.74 2.04 -24.92
CA LEU A 419 20.83 1.02 -25.98
C LEU A 419 22.25 0.86 -26.56
N GLU A 420 23.17 1.78 -26.25
CA GLU A 420 24.56 1.73 -26.74
C GLU A 420 25.40 0.66 -26.02
N ARG A 421 26.18 -0.13 -26.79
CA ARG A 421 27.04 -1.20 -26.27
C ARG A 421 28.08 -0.72 -25.25
N SER A 422 28.63 0.49 -25.42
CA SER A 422 29.63 1.06 -24.51
C SER A 422 29.09 1.40 -23.11
N MET A 423 27.77 1.55 -22.97
CA MET A 423 27.11 1.85 -21.71
C MET A 423 26.83 0.59 -20.87
N ALA A 424 26.89 -0.61 -21.48
CA ALA A 424 26.54 -1.87 -20.84
C ALA A 424 27.44 -2.22 -19.63
N ASP A 425 28.69 -1.75 -19.65
CA ASP A 425 29.75 -2.13 -18.71
C ASP A 425 29.94 -1.14 -17.54
N ASP A 426 29.28 0.03 -17.56
CA ASP A 426 29.40 1.06 -16.50
C ASP A 426 28.10 1.20 -15.70
N ILE A 427 28.07 0.60 -14.51
CA ILE A 427 26.91 0.62 -13.62
C ILE A 427 26.57 2.03 -13.11
N TYR A 428 27.55 2.91 -12.94
CA TYR A 428 27.34 4.27 -12.43
C TYR A 428 26.77 5.17 -13.52
N ALA A 429 27.29 5.08 -14.75
CA ALA A 429 26.76 5.81 -15.90
C ALA A 429 25.34 5.34 -16.28
N LYS A 430 25.06 4.03 -16.19
CA LYS A 430 23.70 3.48 -16.31
C LYS A 430 22.79 4.05 -15.25
N SER A 431 23.21 4.03 -13.98
CA SER A 431 22.40 4.54 -12.87
C SER A 431 22.03 6.01 -13.06
N ALA A 432 23.01 6.85 -13.42
CA ALA A 432 22.77 8.27 -13.68
C ALA A 432 21.80 8.51 -14.85
N THR A 433 21.94 7.73 -15.93
CA THR A 433 21.07 7.85 -17.12
C THR A 433 19.64 7.38 -16.84
N ILE A 434 19.47 6.28 -16.10
CA ILE A 434 18.15 5.77 -15.68
C ILE A 434 17.48 6.77 -14.74
N GLN A 435 18.23 7.30 -13.77
CA GLN A 435 17.75 8.33 -12.84
C GLN A 435 17.26 9.57 -13.60
N GLN A 436 18.07 10.08 -14.54
CA GLN A 436 17.73 11.24 -15.35
C GLN A 436 16.46 11.00 -16.18
N LEU A 437 16.37 9.85 -16.86
CA LEU A 437 15.22 9.47 -17.67
C LEU A 437 13.94 9.42 -16.83
N ILE A 438 13.95 8.72 -15.69
CA ILE A 438 12.78 8.59 -14.81
C ILE A 438 12.36 9.95 -14.25
N THR A 439 13.33 10.80 -13.87
CA THR A 439 13.05 12.13 -13.33
C THR A 439 12.31 13.00 -14.35
N ILE A 440 12.75 13.02 -15.61
CA ILE A 440 12.13 13.81 -16.68
C ILE A 440 10.73 13.29 -17.02
N LEU A 441 10.56 11.97 -17.09
CA LEU A 441 9.26 11.35 -17.34
C LEU A 441 8.27 11.74 -16.24
N LEU A 442 8.66 11.64 -14.98
CA LEU A 442 7.78 11.97 -13.86
C LEU A 442 7.50 13.48 -13.74
N ALA A 443 8.47 14.35 -14.06
CA ALA A 443 8.26 15.79 -14.12
C ALA A 443 7.20 16.20 -15.18
N ASN A 444 6.99 15.34 -16.18
CA ASN A 444 6.02 15.54 -17.25
C ASN A 444 4.71 14.75 -17.05
N GLU A 445 4.52 14.09 -15.89
CA GLU A 445 3.27 13.40 -15.58
C GLU A 445 2.13 14.41 -15.39
N LYS A 446 1.37 14.70 -16.46
CA LYS A 446 0.09 15.41 -16.39
C LYS A 446 -1.03 14.41 -16.06
N ALA A 447 -2.10 14.90 -15.42
CA ALA A 447 -3.33 14.17 -15.06
C ALA A 447 -3.88 13.31 -16.23
N PRO A 448 -4.69 12.27 -15.96
CA PRO A 448 -4.66 11.00 -16.70
C PRO A 448 -4.69 11.21 -18.21
N SER A 449 -3.58 10.85 -18.86
CA SER A 449 -3.51 10.75 -20.32
C SER A 449 -4.56 9.77 -20.83
N ALA A 450 -5.04 9.99 -22.06
CA ALA A 450 -5.99 9.11 -22.73
C ALA A 450 -5.56 7.62 -22.61
N PRO A 451 -6.51 6.69 -22.40
CA PRO A 451 -6.24 5.25 -22.38
C PRO A 451 -5.38 4.82 -23.58
N VAL A 452 -4.47 3.87 -23.36
CA VAL A 452 -3.57 3.32 -24.40
C VAL A 452 -4.33 2.91 -25.67
N ASP A 453 -5.58 2.49 -25.55
CA ASP A 453 -6.41 2.10 -26.69
C ASP A 453 -6.79 3.29 -27.59
N MET A 454 -7.00 4.50 -27.03
CA MET A 454 -7.19 5.73 -27.82
C MET A 454 -5.93 6.12 -28.58
N LEU A 455 -4.75 6.00 -27.96
CA LEU A 455 -3.47 6.26 -28.64
C LEU A 455 -3.27 5.30 -29.83
N MET A 456 -3.66 4.03 -29.68
CA MET A 456 -3.58 3.07 -30.78
C MET A 456 -4.54 3.42 -31.94
N GLU A 457 -5.74 3.94 -31.63
CA GLU A 457 -6.67 4.45 -32.64
C GLU A 457 -6.06 5.64 -33.41
N GLU A 458 -5.44 6.58 -32.71
CA GLU A 458 -4.74 7.72 -33.33
C GLU A 458 -3.58 7.27 -34.24
N VAL A 459 -2.80 6.26 -33.82
CA VAL A 459 -1.73 5.69 -34.64
C VAL A 459 -2.29 5.02 -35.90
N PHE A 460 -3.36 4.23 -35.78
CA PHE A 460 -4.00 3.59 -36.94
C PHE A 460 -4.59 4.62 -37.90
N GLU A 461 -5.22 5.66 -37.36
CA GLU A 461 -5.80 6.75 -38.12
C GLU A 461 -4.73 7.57 -38.83
N TYR A 462 -3.63 7.89 -38.16
CA TYR A 462 -2.48 8.57 -38.77
C TYR A 462 -1.94 7.78 -39.96
N VAL A 463 -1.70 6.47 -39.78
CA VAL A 463 -1.23 5.58 -40.86
C VAL A 463 -2.23 5.53 -42.02
N ARG A 464 -3.54 5.50 -41.72
CA ARG A 464 -4.60 5.49 -42.73
C ARG A 464 -4.59 6.76 -43.57
N MET A 465 -4.48 7.92 -42.93
CA MET A 465 -4.53 9.23 -43.58
C MET A 465 -3.26 9.57 -44.37
N HIS A 466 -2.11 9.09 -43.92
CA HIS A 466 -0.80 9.40 -44.53
C HIS A 466 -0.24 8.26 -45.40
N LEU A 467 -0.99 7.17 -45.61
CA LEU A 467 -0.54 6.01 -46.39
C LEU A 467 0.05 6.33 -47.78
N PRO A 468 -0.49 7.31 -48.55
CA PRO A 468 0.05 7.69 -49.85
C PRO A 468 1.36 8.51 -49.78
N GLN A 469 1.75 8.97 -48.59
CA GLN A 469 2.91 9.82 -48.36
C GLN A 469 4.05 9.02 -47.72
N GLU A 470 5.21 9.64 -47.59
CA GLU A 470 6.31 9.09 -46.79
C GLU A 470 5.93 9.14 -45.31
N ILE A 471 5.90 7.98 -44.66
CA ILE A 471 5.64 7.85 -43.23
C ILE A 471 6.96 7.53 -42.54
N THR A 472 7.43 8.45 -41.70
CA THR A 472 8.58 8.24 -40.81
C THR A 472 8.12 8.15 -39.35
N LEU A 473 8.90 7.45 -38.53
CA LEU A 473 8.62 7.34 -37.09
C LEU A 473 8.70 8.70 -36.41
N ASP A 474 9.68 9.53 -36.78
CA ASP A 474 9.87 10.86 -36.19
C ASP A 474 8.70 11.80 -36.54
N ALA A 475 8.19 11.77 -37.78
CA ALA A 475 7.04 12.58 -38.16
C ALA A 475 5.77 12.16 -37.40
N MET A 476 5.54 10.86 -37.26
CA MET A 476 4.38 10.34 -36.52
C MET A 476 4.48 10.63 -35.03
N ALA A 477 5.64 10.40 -34.42
CA ALA A 477 5.90 10.72 -33.02
C ALA A 477 5.69 12.21 -32.72
N SER A 478 6.16 13.09 -33.61
CA SER A 478 5.96 14.53 -33.51
C SER A 478 4.49 14.93 -33.63
N ALA A 479 3.76 14.35 -34.59
CA ALA A 479 2.34 14.65 -34.82
C ALA A 479 1.44 14.17 -33.67
N LEU A 480 1.83 13.10 -32.98
CA LEU A 480 1.10 12.55 -31.84
C LEU A 480 1.62 13.07 -30.48
N HIS A 481 2.63 13.94 -30.48
CA HIS A 481 3.27 14.46 -29.27
C HIS A 481 3.74 13.36 -28.29
N ILE A 482 4.38 12.31 -28.83
CA ILE A 482 4.90 11.16 -28.07
C ILE A 482 6.38 10.87 -28.40
N SER A 483 7.12 10.23 -27.50
CA SER A 483 8.46 9.71 -27.83
C SER A 483 8.37 8.60 -28.90
N LYS A 484 9.27 8.63 -29.88
CA LYS A 484 9.34 7.61 -30.95
C LYS A 484 9.65 6.20 -30.42
N PHE A 485 10.45 6.11 -29.36
CA PHE A 485 10.80 4.84 -28.73
C PHE A 485 9.59 4.25 -28.01
N TYR A 486 8.83 5.10 -27.31
CA TYR A 486 7.57 4.70 -26.68
C TYR A 486 6.54 4.25 -27.73
N LEU A 487 6.35 5.01 -28.81
CA LEU A 487 5.50 4.65 -29.95
C LEU A 487 5.85 3.25 -30.51
N CYS A 488 7.13 2.99 -30.76
CA CYS A 488 7.57 1.69 -31.26
C CYS A 488 7.33 0.57 -30.26
N HIS A 489 7.63 0.81 -28.98
CA HIS A 489 7.48 -0.16 -27.91
C HIS A 489 6.00 -0.54 -27.70
N ILE A 490 5.12 0.45 -27.54
CA ILE A 490 3.71 0.21 -27.26
C ILE A 490 3.00 -0.45 -28.45
N PHE A 491 3.33 -0.02 -29.68
CA PHE A 491 2.76 -0.59 -30.89
C PHE A 491 3.14 -2.06 -31.06
N LYS A 492 4.43 -2.40 -30.88
CA LYS A 492 4.91 -3.79 -30.98
C LYS A 492 4.32 -4.66 -29.87
N ARG A 493 4.23 -4.15 -28.66
CA ARG A 493 3.61 -4.87 -27.53
C ARG A 493 2.14 -5.20 -27.79
N LYS A 494 1.37 -4.26 -28.37
CA LYS A 494 -0.06 -4.43 -28.65
C LYS A 494 -0.35 -5.28 -29.89
N THR A 495 0.45 -5.15 -30.95
CA THR A 495 0.16 -5.76 -32.26
C THR A 495 1.00 -6.99 -32.58
N GLY A 496 2.07 -7.24 -31.82
CA GLY A 496 3.05 -8.30 -32.08
C GLY A 496 4.01 -8.01 -33.24
N ILE A 497 3.82 -6.92 -33.98
CA ILE A 497 4.65 -6.53 -35.15
C ILE A 497 5.15 -5.09 -35.01
N THR A 498 6.22 -4.74 -35.73
CA THR A 498 6.71 -3.35 -35.72
C THR A 498 5.74 -2.42 -36.46
N LEU A 499 5.74 -1.15 -36.08
CA LEU A 499 4.91 -0.12 -36.74
C LEU A 499 5.21 -0.02 -38.24
N MET A 500 6.48 -0.08 -38.64
CA MET A 500 6.85 -0.07 -40.05
C MET A 500 6.43 -1.35 -40.79
N GLN A 501 6.42 -2.51 -40.12
CA GLN A 501 5.86 -3.74 -40.69
C GLN A 501 4.34 -3.62 -40.88
N TYR A 502 3.64 -2.98 -39.95
CA TYR A 502 2.22 -2.70 -40.09
C TYR A 502 1.94 -1.78 -41.28
N VAL A 503 2.68 -0.67 -41.41
CA VAL A 503 2.58 0.25 -42.57
C VAL A 503 2.79 -0.52 -43.88
N LEU A 504 3.82 -1.37 -43.94
CA LEU A 504 4.07 -2.23 -45.10
C LEU A 504 2.87 -3.15 -45.41
N ASN A 505 2.35 -3.86 -44.42
CA ASN A 505 1.20 -4.75 -44.58
C ASN A 505 -0.05 -4.01 -45.04
N ARG A 506 -0.28 -2.79 -44.54
CA ARG A 506 -1.38 -1.92 -44.97
C ARG A 506 -1.21 -1.49 -46.43
N ARG A 507 -0.02 -1.05 -46.84
CA ARG A 507 0.28 -0.69 -48.24
C ARG A 507 0.01 -1.85 -49.20
N ILE A 508 0.44 -3.07 -48.85
CA ILE A 508 0.20 -4.27 -49.66
C ILE A 508 -1.29 -4.62 -49.72
N THR A 509 -2.00 -4.55 -48.59
CA THR A 509 -3.45 -4.82 -48.53
C THR A 509 -4.23 -3.83 -49.39
N THR A 510 -3.93 -2.54 -49.28
CA THR A 510 -4.55 -1.49 -50.11
C THR A 510 -4.21 -1.68 -51.58
N ALA A 511 -2.97 -2.07 -51.90
CA ALA A 511 -2.60 -2.38 -53.28
C ALA A 511 -3.40 -3.55 -53.85
N LYS A 512 -3.57 -4.66 -53.11
CA LYS A 512 -4.41 -5.79 -53.51
C LYS A 512 -5.84 -5.36 -53.81
N GLN A 513 -6.41 -4.51 -52.95
CA GLN A 513 -7.76 -3.95 -53.15
C GLN A 513 -7.85 -3.09 -54.42
N LEU A 514 -6.88 -2.20 -54.66
CA LEU A 514 -6.87 -1.37 -55.86
C LEU A 514 -6.68 -2.19 -57.14
N LEU A 515 -5.84 -3.23 -57.09
CA LEU A 515 -5.64 -4.16 -58.20
C LEU A 515 -6.91 -4.92 -58.57
N SER A 516 -7.76 -5.27 -57.58
CA SER A 516 -8.98 -6.06 -57.82
C SER A 516 -10.25 -5.23 -58.11
N THR A 517 -10.26 -3.95 -57.72
CA THR A 517 -11.45 -3.09 -57.80
C THR A 517 -11.34 -1.96 -58.82
N THR A 518 -10.14 -1.67 -59.34
CA THR A 518 -9.91 -0.50 -60.23
C THR A 518 -9.14 -0.85 -61.50
N ARG A 519 -9.13 0.07 -62.47
CA ARG A 519 -8.32 -0.03 -63.70
C ARG A 519 -7.00 0.75 -63.64
N TYR A 520 -6.60 1.26 -62.47
CA TYR A 520 -5.33 1.97 -62.32
C TYR A 520 -4.16 1.08 -62.72
N SER A 521 -3.17 1.62 -63.42
CA SER A 521 -1.92 0.93 -63.74
C SER A 521 -1.13 0.58 -62.47
N VAL A 522 -0.20 -0.39 -62.58
CA VAL A 522 0.69 -0.76 -61.46
C VAL A 522 1.50 0.44 -60.97
N THR A 523 1.88 1.35 -61.87
CA THR A 523 2.57 2.61 -61.55
C THR A 523 1.69 3.58 -60.77
N GLU A 524 0.42 3.75 -61.17
CA GLU A 524 -0.51 4.61 -60.42
C GLU A 524 -0.81 4.03 -59.03
N ILE A 525 -0.94 2.70 -58.93
CA ILE A 525 -1.15 2.02 -57.65
C ILE A 525 0.07 2.17 -56.75
N SER A 526 1.30 2.05 -57.28
CA SER A 526 2.51 2.22 -56.47
C SER A 526 2.59 3.61 -55.85
N VAL A 527 2.25 4.66 -56.60
CA VAL A 527 2.20 6.04 -56.08
C VAL A 527 1.09 6.18 -55.03
N ARG A 528 -0.10 5.66 -55.28
CA ARG A 528 -1.25 5.76 -54.35
C ARG A 528 -1.03 5.05 -53.01
N VAL A 529 -0.15 4.04 -52.96
CA VAL A 529 0.21 3.35 -51.72
C VAL A 529 1.57 3.80 -51.15
N GLY A 530 2.11 4.93 -51.62
CA GLY A 530 3.26 5.60 -51.01
C GLY A 530 4.63 5.12 -51.47
N TYR A 531 4.77 4.64 -52.71
CA TYR A 531 6.05 4.30 -53.32
C TYR A 531 6.33 5.16 -54.57
N ASN A 532 7.52 5.76 -54.60
CA ASN A 532 7.99 6.57 -55.72
C ASN A 532 8.62 5.73 -56.86
N SER A 533 8.80 4.42 -56.65
CA SER A 533 9.37 3.50 -57.64
C SER A 533 8.45 2.29 -57.84
N ALA A 534 7.83 2.22 -59.02
CA ALA A 534 6.99 1.10 -59.42
C ALA A 534 7.75 -0.23 -59.45
N ALA A 535 9.03 -0.19 -59.84
CA ALA A 535 9.89 -1.38 -59.86
C ALA A 535 10.18 -1.92 -58.46
N TYR A 536 10.48 -1.03 -57.50
CA TYR A 536 10.67 -1.42 -56.10
C TYR A 536 9.39 -1.97 -55.49
N PHE A 537 8.26 -1.29 -55.70
CA PHE A 537 6.96 -1.74 -55.25
C PHE A 537 6.60 -3.13 -55.82
N ALA A 538 6.79 -3.36 -57.11
CA ALA A 538 6.47 -4.64 -57.74
C ALA A 538 7.30 -5.80 -57.18
N LYS A 539 8.59 -5.56 -56.89
CA LYS A 539 9.46 -6.53 -56.21
C LYS A 539 8.95 -6.83 -54.80
N LEU A 540 8.73 -5.80 -53.99
CA LEU A 540 8.25 -5.93 -52.61
C LEU A 540 6.87 -6.61 -52.52
N PHE A 541 5.96 -6.29 -53.44
CA PHE A 541 4.66 -6.94 -53.54
C PHE A 541 4.80 -8.42 -53.85
N LYS A 542 5.69 -8.79 -54.78
CA LYS A 542 5.98 -10.19 -55.09
C LYS A 542 6.58 -10.93 -53.91
N ASP A 543 7.54 -10.32 -53.21
CA ASP A 543 8.18 -10.91 -52.04
C ASP A 543 7.15 -11.17 -50.91
N MET A 544 6.19 -10.26 -50.73
CA MET A 544 5.14 -10.35 -49.71
C MET A 544 3.95 -11.26 -50.08
N THR A 545 3.71 -11.52 -51.36
CA THR A 545 2.48 -12.19 -51.84
C THR A 545 2.71 -13.44 -52.68
N GLY A 546 3.94 -13.70 -53.10
CA GLY A 546 4.33 -14.79 -53.98
C GLY A 546 4.17 -14.51 -55.48
N VAL A 547 3.42 -13.48 -55.87
CA VAL A 547 3.09 -13.16 -57.28
C VAL A 547 3.28 -11.68 -57.59
N SER A 548 3.53 -11.33 -58.86
CA SER A 548 3.63 -9.93 -59.26
C SER A 548 2.28 -9.21 -59.18
N PRO A 549 2.25 -7.86 -59.06
CA PRO A 549 1.00 -7.10 -59.07
C PRO A 549 0.13 -7.37 -60.31
N SER A 550 0.73 -7.54 -61.49
CA SER A 550 0.01 -7.85 -62.73
C SER A 550 -0.59 -9.26 -62.69
N GLN A 551 0.18 -10.26 -62.25
CA GLN A 551 -0.30 -11.63 -62.08
C GLN A 551 -1.44 -11.72 -61.05
N TYR A 552 -1.35 -10.93 -59.98
CA TYR A 552 -2.41 -10.84 -58.97
C TYR A 552 -3.70 -10.24 -59.54
N ARG A 553 -3.62 -9.26 -60.45
CA ARG A 553 -4.80 -8.71 -61.12
C ARG A 553 -5.44 -9.73 -62.05
N GLU A 554 -4.64 -10.38 -62.88
CA GLU A 554 -5.12 -11.40 -63.84
C GLU A 554 -5.86 -12.54 -63.12
N SER A 555 -5.35 -13.00 -61.97
CA SER A 555 -6.01 -14.06 -61.20
C SER A 555 -7.35 -13.62 -60.58
N MET A 556 -7.48 -12.35 -60.19
CA MET A 556 -8.73 -11.79 -59.67
C MET A 556 -9.75 -11.50 -60.77
N GLU A 557 -9.30 -11.21 -62.00
CA GLU A 557 -10.16 -11.06 -63.18
C GLU A 557 -10.67 -12.40 -63.71
N GLN A 558 -9.88 -13.47 -63.57
CA GLN A 558 -10.28 -14.85 -63.92
C GLN A 558 -11.19 -15.52 -62.87
N SER A 559 -11.23 -14.98 -61.64
CA SER A 559 -12.06 -15.49 -60.54
C SER A 559 -13.39 -14.73 -60.36
N LYS A 560 -13.67 -13.74 -61.23
CA LYS A 560 -14.96 -13.05 -61.35
C LYS A 560 -15.76 -13.67 -62.49
#